data_AF-A0A2R6L6R4-F1
#
_entry.id   AF-A0A2R6L6R4-F1
#
_cell.length_a   1.000
_cell.length_b   1.000
_cell.length_c   1.000
_cell.angle_alpha   90.00
_cell.angle_beta   90.00
_cell.angle_gamma   90.00
#
_symmetry.space_group_name_H-M   'P 1'
#
loop_
_entity.id
_entity.type
_entity.pdbx_description
1 polymer ?
#
loop_
_entity_poly.entity_id
_entity_poly.type
_entity_poly.pdbx_seq_one_letter_code
_entity_poly.pdbx_strand_id
1 'polypeptide(L)'
;MASGRRSAIRPDFGAVLYDRSSLLDAGLIVAVPLVLVGVFALPNSVRGAYVLDYTEPTLVTAYTAHFVHHAEAHLATNLASY
;
A
#
# COMPACT_ATOMS: atom_id res chain seq x y z
N MET A 1 33.21 -16.04 38.99
CA MET A 1 32.31 -14.87 39.07
C MET A 1 32.67 -13.90 37.94
N ALA A 2 31.84 -13.82 36.90
CA ALA A 2 31.76 -12.70 35.95
C ALA A 2 30.68 -13.04 34.90
N SER A 3 29.42 -13.12 35.34
CA SER A 3 28.25 -13.18 34.47
C SER A 3 27.41 -11.95 34.77
N GLY A 4 27.02 -11.21 33.73
CA GLY A 4 26.09 -10.10 33.86
C GLY A 4 26.69 -8.75 33.50
N ARG A 5 26.94 -8.52 32.20
CA ARG A 5 26.88 -7.18 31.57
C ARG A 5 27.07 -7.22 30.06
N ARG A 6 26.25 -7.99 29.34
CA ARG A 6 26.17 -7.91 27.86
C ARG A 6 24.77 -8.26 27.36
N SER A 7 23.77 -7.41 27.60
CA SER A 7 22.56 -7.35 26.76
C SER A 7 21.67 -6.21 27.23
N ALA A 8 21.96 -4.98 26.84
CA ALA A 8 21.11 -3.85 27.22
C ALA A 8 21.21 -2.67 26.26
N ILE A 9 21.29 -2.85 24.93
CA ILE A 9 21.20 -1.68 24.02
C ILE A 9 20.64 -2.04 22.63
N ARG A 10 19.57 -2.84 22.52
CA ARG A 10 18.64 -2.75 21.38
C ARG A 10 17.26 -3.16 21.90
N PRO A 11 16.28 -2.23 21.94
CA PRO A 11 14.92 -2.65 22.26
C PRO A 11 14.46 -3.65 21.20
N ASP A 12 13.67 -4.64 21.61
CA ASP A 12 13.06 -5.56 20.66
C ASP A 12 12.22 -4.77 19.67
N PHE A 13 12.49 -4.94 18.39
CA PHE A 13 11.87 -4.15 17.32
C PHE A 13 10.34 -4.32 17.33
N GLY A 14 9.86 -5.55 17.58
CA GLY A 14 8.43 -5.85 17.67
C GLY A 14 7.76 -5.13 18.84
N ALA A 15 8.38 -5.16 20.02
CA ALA A 15 7.88 -4.45 21.19
C ALA A 15 7.78 -2.92 20.95
N VAL A 16 8.77 -2.31 20.29
CA VAL A 16 8.73 -0.88 19.95
C VAL A 16 7.65 -0.58 18.93
N LEU A 17 7.49 -1.42 17.91
CA LEU A 17 6.43 -1.26 16.91
C LEU A 17 5.05 -1.33 17.53
N TYR A 18 4.80 -2.29 18.42
CA TYR A 18 3.52 -2.41 19.11
C TYR A 18 3.23 -1.21 20.01
N ASP A 19 4.22 -0.76 20.78
CA ASP A 19 4.08 0.40 21.68
C ASP A 19 3.87 1.73 20.94
N ARG A 20 4.43 1.85 19.73
CA ARG A 20 4.41 3.09 18.93
C ARG A 20 3.39 3.12 17.81
N SER A 21 2.73 2.00 17.51
CA SER A 21 1.71 1.93 16.48
C SER A 21 0.32 2.22 17.05
N SER A 22 -0.49 2.89 16.24
CA SER A 22 -1.88 3.21 16.53
C SER A 22 -2.81 2.51 15.56
N LEU A 23 -4.10 2.44 15.91
CA LEU A 23 -5.14 1.97 14.97
C LEU A 23 -5.23 2.86 13.72
N LEU A 24 -4.85 4.13 13.84
CA LEU A 24 -4.81 5.05 12.70
C LEU A 24 -3.71 4.65 11.71
N ASP A 25 -2.54 4.22 12.20
CA ASP A 25 -1.46 3.75 11.33
C ASP A 25 -1.89 2.50 10.55
N ALA A 26 -2.50 1.52 11.25
CA ALA A 26 -3.06 0.34 10.61
C ALA A 26 -4.17 0.71 9.60
N GLY A 27 -5.05 1.64 9.97
CA GLY A 27 -6.11 2.14 9.10
C GLY A 27 -5.58 2.81 7.83
N LEU A 28 -4.52 3.63 7.93
CA LEU A 28 -3.89 4.26 6.78
C LEU A 28 -3.22 3.23 5.85
N ILE A 29 -2.59 2.21 6.41
CA ILE A 29 -1.99 1.11 5.63
C ILE A 29 -3.08 0.35 4.87
N VAL A 30 -4.19 0.00 5.54
CA VAL A 30 -5.30 -0.77 4.93
C VAL A 30 -6.14 0.08 3.97
N ALA A 31 -6.17 1.40 4.13
CA ALA A 31 -6.93 2.28 3.23
C ALA A 31 -6.48 2.17 1.78
N VAL A 32 -5.17 2.03 1.53
CA VAL A 32 -4.62 1.94 0.17
C VAL A 32 -5.11 0.69 -0.59
N PRO A 33 -4.97 -0.55 -0.08
CA PRO A 33 -5.49 -1.73 -0.77
C PRO A 33 -7.01 -1.70 -0.91
N LEU A 34 -7.75 -1.11 0.04
CA LEU A 34 -9.20 -0.93 -0.10
C LEU A 34 -9.56 0.01 -1.27
N VAL A 35 -8.83 1.11 -1.43
CA VAL A 35 -9.00 2.01 -2.59
C VAL A 35 -8.68 1.29 -3.89
N LEU A 36 -7.59 0.51 -3.95
CA LEU A 36 -7.23 -0.26 -5.14
C LEU A 36 -8.31 -1.28 -5.53
N VAL A 37 -8.84 -2.03 -4.56
CA VAL A 37 -9.95 -2.97 -4.77
C VAL A 37 -11.21 -2.22 -5.22
N GLY A 38 -11.53 -1.08 -4.60
CA GLY A 38 -12.67 -0.25 -4.99
C GLY A 38 -12.58 0.25 -6.43
N VAL A 39 -11.41 0.75 -6.84
CA VAL A 39 -11.15 1.19 -8.23
C VAL A 39 -11.26 -0.01 -9.20
N PHE A 40 -10.71 -1.17 -8.84
CA PHE A 40 -10.82 -2.38 -9.64
C PHE A 40 -12.25 -2.94 -9.73
N ALA A 41 -13.15 -2.59 -8.80
CA ALA A 41 -14.55 -2.99 -8.88
C ALA A 41 -15.39 -2.10 -9.82
N LEU A 42 -14.88 -0.93 -10.22
CA LEU A 42 -15.61 -0.02 -11.13
C LEU A 42 -15.80 -0.62 -12.53
N PRO A 43 -16.86 -0.27 -13.27
CA PRO A 43 -17.03 -0.73 -14.65
C PRO A 43 -15.84 -0.39 -15.56
N ASN A 44 -15.57 -1.25 -16.55
CA ASN A 44 -14.49 -1.03 -17.51
C ASN A 44 -14.56 0.34 -18.21
N SER A 45 -15.76 0.83 -18.52
CA SER A 45 -15.97 2.15 -19.12
C SER A 45 -15.49 3.29 -18.22
N VAL A 46 -15.65 3.15 -16.90
CA VAL A 46 -15.19 4.14 -15.92
C VAL A 46 -13.68 4.04 -15.77
N ARG A 47 -13.13 2.84 -15.61
CA ARG A 47 -11.68 2.63 -15.48
C ARG A 47 -10.91 3.11 -16.71
N GLY A 48 -11.44 2.84 -17.90
CA GLY A 48 -10.83 3.23 -19.17
C GLY A 48 -10.64 4.74 -19.32
N ALA A 49 -11.53 5.55 -18.75
CA ALA A 49 -11.40 7.02 -18.77
C ALA A 49 -10.20 7.56 -17.98
N TYR A 50 -9.59 6.72 -17.13
CA TYR A 50 -8.48 7.08 -16.24
C TYR A 50 -7.16 6.39 -16.60
N VAL A 51 -7.12 5.68 -17.72
CA VAL A 51 -5.89 5.10 -18.29
C VAL A 51 -5.06 6.23 -18.92
N LEU A 52 -3.74 6.18 -18.72
CA LEU A 52 -2.82 7.09 -19.39
C LEU A 52 -2.66 6.71 -20.85
N ASP A 53 -3.21 7.52 -21.74
CA ASP A 53 -2.85 7.52 -23.16
C ASP A 53 -1.61 8.41 -23.37
N TYR A 54 -0.54 7.85 -23.93
CA TYR A 54 0.70 8.58 -24.19
C TYR A 54 0.61 9.53 -25.38
N THR A 55 -0.42 9.39 -26.22
CA THR A 55 -0.66 10.28 -27.37
C THR A 55 -1.43 11.54 -26.96
N GLU A 56 -2.26 11.44 -25.91
CA GLU A 56 -3.05 12.54 -25.35
C GLU A 56 -3.00 12.53 -23.81
N PRO A 57 -1.81 12.77 -23.20
CA PRO A 57 -1.65 12.68 -21.76
C PRO A 57 -2.32 13.86 -21.04
N THR A 58 -2.92 13.58 -19.88
CA THR A 58 -3.42 14.60 -18.96
C THR A 58 -2.79 14.41 -17.58
N LEU A 59 -2.76 15.46 -16.76
CA LEU A 59 -2.29 15.35 -15.38
C LEU A 59 -3.15 14.37 -14.56
N VAL A 60 -4.46 14.30 -14.85
CA VAL A 60 -5.38 13.38 -14.20
C VAL A 60 -5.01 11.95 -14.56
N THR A 61 -4.91 11.62 -15.84
CA THR A 61 -4.60 10.25 -16.30
C THR A 61 -3.19 9.81 -15.90
N ALA A 62 -2.23 10.73 -15.86
CA ALA A 62 -0.89 10.45 -15.34
C ALA A 62 -0.90 10.07 -13.86
N TYR A 63 -1.73 10.73 -13.04
CA TYR A 63 -1.89 10.41 -11.62
C TYR A 63 -2.71 9.13 -11.40
N THR A 64 -3.84 8.98 -12.10
CA THR A 64 -4.77 7.87 -11.86
C THR A 64 -4.29 6.53 -12.41
N ALA A 65 -3.38 6.53 -13.39
CA ALA A 65 -2.81 5.31 -13.95
C ALA A 65 -2.12 4.41 -12.90
N HIS A 66 -1.71 4.95 -11.74
CA HIS A 66 -1.18 4.15 -10.63
C HIS A 66 -2.22 3.30 -9.90
N PHE A 67 -3.51 3.61 -10.04
CA PHE A 67 -4.60 2.95 -9.34
C PHE A 67 -5.44 2.06 -10.28
N VAL A 68 -5.47 2.38 -11.57
CA VAL A 68 -6.24 1.63 -12.57
C VAL A 68 -5.49 0.39 -13.04
N HIS A 69 -6.01 -0.78 -12.69
CA HIS A 69 -5.48 -2.08 -13.13
C HIS A 69 -6.53 -2.81 -13.96
N HIS A 70 -6.14 -3.37 -15.11
CA HIS A 70 -7.05 -4.17 -15.97
C HIS A 70 -6.84 -5.68 -15.84
N ALA A 71 -5.76 -6.11 -15.20
CA ALA A 71 -5.44 -7.52 -15.01
C ALA A 71 -5.32 -7.87 -13.51
N GLU A 72 -6.04 -8.92 -13.11
CA GLU A 72 -6.14 -9.39 -11.72
C GLU A 72 -4.78 -9.73 -11.10
N ALA A 73 -3.83 -10.23 -11.91
CA ALA A 73 -2.48 -10.57 -11.47
C ALA A 73 -1.68 -9.35 -10.95
N HIS A 74 -1.92 -8.15 -11.50
CA HIS A 74 -1.26 -6.93 -11.05
C HIS A 74 -1.86 -6.42 -9.74
N LEU A 75 -3.17 -6.55 -9.55
CA LEU A 75 -3.82 -6.22 -8.28
C LEU A 75 -3.37 -7.18 -7.16
N ALA A 76 -3.29 -8.48 -7.44
CA ALA A 76 -2.89 -9.49 -6.48
C ALA A 76 -1.44 -9.30 -5.98
N THR A 77 -0.51 -8.95 -6.87
CA THR A 77 0.90 -8.70 -6.50
C THR A 77 1.04 -7.49 -5.57
N ASN A 78 0.30 -6.41 -5.84
CA ASN A 78 0.30 -5.23 -4.97
C ASN A 78 -0.30 -5.53 -3.60
N LEU A 79 -1.44 -6.24 -3.53
CA LEU A 79 -2.03 -6.64 -2.25
C LEU A 79 -1.13 -7.59 -1.44
N ALA A 80 -0.42 -8.49 -2.10
CA ALA A 80 0.47 -9.45 -1.43
C ALA A 80 1.79 -8.84 -0.91
N SER A 81 2.13 -7.63 -1.36
CA SER A 81 3.40 -6.96 -1.02
C SER A 81 3.26 -5.94 0.12
N TYR A 82 2.03 -5.61 0.53
CA TYR A 82 1.72 -4.86 1.76
C TYR A 82 1.87 -5.75 2.98
#